data_AF-A0A7X3CMP4-F1
#
_entry.id   AF-A0A7X3CMP4-F1
#
_cell.length_a   1.000
_cell.length_b   1.000
_cell.length_c   1.000
_cell.angle_alpha   90.00
_cell.angle_beta   90.00
_cell.angle_gamma   90.00
#
_symmetry.space_group_name_H-M   'P 1'
#
loop_
_entity.id
_entity.type
_entity.pdbx_description
1 polymer ?
#
loop_
_entity_poly.entity_id
_entity_poly.type
_entity_poly.pdbx_seq_one_letter_code
_entity_poly.pdbx_strand_id
1 'polypeptide(L)'
;MIHPVKECIQKLGLTHRAFVVLYDISWERFRSCLYGYTVSIPRAILNVMVQHGFDEQEAQRQYLLWRKWSVQQKLAAPATTEGRVNP
;
A
#
# COMPACT_ATOMS: atom_id res chain seq x y z
N MET A 1 -2.23 11.45 1.56
CA MET A 1 -3.20 10.43 2.05
C MET A 1 -2.44 9.20 2.51
N ILE A 2 -2.77 8.62 3.67
CA ILE A 2 -2.10 7.40 4.19
C ILE A 2 -2.64 6.17 3.45
N HIS A 3 -1.79 5.19 3.18
CA HIS A 3 -2.19 3.93 2.56
C HIS A 3 -2.86 3.03 3.61
N PRO A 4 -4.08 2.51 3.39
CA PRO A 4 -4.84 1.80 4.44
C PRO A 4 -4.15 0.51 4.93
N VAL A 5 -3.52 -0.27 4.05
CA VAL A 5 -2.69 -1.43 4.46
C VAL A 5 -1.49 -1.03 5.33
N LYS A 6 -0.83 0.11 5.05
CA LYS A 6 0.27 0.59 5.90
C LYS A 6 -0.23 1.03 7.27
N GLU A 7 -1.39 1.67 7.33
CA GLU A 7 -2.03 2.03 8.60
C GLU A 7 -2.36 0.78 9.42
N CYS A 8 -2.89 -0.27 8.80
CA CYS A 8 -3.13 -1.56 9.46
C CYS A 8 -1.85 -2.13 10.07
N ILE A 9 -0.76 -2.22 9.28
CA ILE A 9 0.53 -2.74 9.75
C ILE A 9 1.08 -1.92 10.92
N GLN A 10 0.97 -0.59 10.84
CA GLN A 10 1.41 0.31 11.89
C GLN A 10 0.59 0.12 13.18
N LYS A 11 -0.74 -0.01 13.08
CA LYS A 11 -1.62 -0.30 14.24
C LYS A 11 -1.30 -1.63 14.90
N LEU A 12 -0.87 -2.62 14.11
CA LEU A 12 -0.45 -3.92 14.62
C LEU A 12 0.97 -3.91 15.21
N GLY A 13 1.72 -2.81 15.07
CA GLY A 13 3.11 -2.74 15.51
C GLY A 13 4.05 -3.68 14.76
N LEU A 14 3.66 -4.09 13.54
CA LEU A 14 4.42 -5.06 12.75
C LEU A 14 5.34 -4.36 11.74
N THR A 15 6.44 -5.04 11.39
CA THR A 15 7.19 -4.69 10.18
C THR A 15 6.50 -5.29 8.96
N HIS A 16 6.77 -4.77 7.76
CA HIS A 16 6.29 -5.38 6.51
C HIS A 16 6.67 -6.86 6.39
N ARG A 17 7.90 -7.24 6.80
CA ARG A 17 8.37 -8.62 6.76
C ARG A 17 7.61 -9.49 7.76
N ALA A 18 7.44 -9.02 8.99
CA ALA A 18 6.69 -9.75 10.00
C ALA A 18 5.23 -9.96 9.56
N PHE A 19 4.60 -8.93 8.99
CA PHE A 19 3.23 -9.02 8.47
C PHE A 19 3.10 -10.11 7.39
N VAL A 20 3.95 -10.13 6.37
CA VAL A 20 3.83 -11.15 5.31
C VAL A 20 4.11 -12.57 5.81
N VAL A 21 5.00 -12.74 6.78
CA VAL A 21 5.33 -14.05 7.35
C VAL A 21 4.20 -14.55 8.26
N LEU A 22 3.69 -13.70 9.15
CA LEU A 22 2.66 -14.08 10.13
C LEU A 22 1.34 -14.49 9.47
N TYR A 23 0.99 -13.84 8.36
CA TYR A 23 -0.28 -14.08 7.67
C TYR A 23 -0.14 -14.89 6.37
N ASP A 24 1.02 -15.49 6.13
CA ASP A 24 1.32 -16.31 4.95
C ASP A 24 0.96 -15.61 3.61
N ILE A 25 1.40 -14.36 3.47
CA ILE A 25 1.14 -13.54 2.29
C ILE A 25 2.41 -13.51 1.44
N SER A 26 2.30 -13.86 0.15
CA SER A 26 3.43 -13.71 -0.78
C SER A 26 3.98 -12.28 -0.76
N TRP A 27 5.32 -12.17 -0.64
CA TRP A 27 6.03 -10.89 -0.65
C TRP A 27 5.76 -10.08 -1.93
N GLU A 28 5.65 -10.75 -3.07
CA GLU A 28 5.35 -10.11 -4.35
C GLU A 28 3.94 -9.53 -4.34
N ARG A 29 2.95 -10.32 -3.92
CA ARG A 29 1.55 -9.88 -3.82
C ARG A 29 1.42 -8.68 -2.88
N PHE A 30 2.12 -8.73 -1.75
CA PHE A 30 2.16 -7.64 -0.79
C PHE A 30 2.77 -6.36 -1.37
N ARG A 31 3.93 -6.45 -2.02
CA ARG A 31 4.57 -5.29 -2.67
C ARG A 31 3.70 -4.69 -3.77
N SER A 32 3.11 -5.53 -4.62
CA SER A 32 2.21 -5.05 -5.69
C SER A 32 1.02 -4.27 -5.13
N CYS A 33 0.49 -4.67 -3.98
CA CYS A 33 -0.53 -3.89 -3.27
C CYS A 33 0.04 -2.56 -2.74
N LEU A 34 1.18 -2.58 -2.01
CA LEU A 34 1.77 -1.37 -1.43
C LEU A 34 2.14 -0.28 -2.45
N TYR A 35 2.51 -0.67 -3.67
CA TYR A 35 2.86 0.27 -4.74
C TYR A 35 1.66 0.68 -5.62
N GLY A 36 0.45 0.16 -5.33
CA GLY A 36 -0.76 0.50 -6.07
C GLY A 36 -0.90 -0.20 -7.42
N TYR A 37 -0.15 -1.28 -7.67
CA TYR A 37 -0.24 -2.06 -8.91
C TYR A 37 -1.47 -2.96 -8.95
N THR A 38 -2.05 -3.31 -7.80
CA THR A 38 -3.33 -4.02 -7.75
C THR A 38 -4.50 -3.05 -7.84
N VAL A 39 -5.56 -3.47 -8.53
CA VAL A 39 -6.81 -2.67 -8.67
C VAL A 39 -7.51 -2.48 -7.33
N SER A 40 -7.48 -3.49 -6.46
CA SER A 40 -8.06 -3.52 -5.12
C SER A 40 -7.07 -4.11 -4.12
N ILE A 41 -7.35 -4.02 -2.82
CA ILE A 41 -6.60 -4.75 -1.79
C ILE A 41 -6.82 -6.25 -2.02
N PRO A 42 -5.76 -7.07 -2.22
CA PRO A 42 -5.89 -8.50 -2.36
C PRO A 42 -6.62 -9.15 -1.17
N ARG A 43 -7.48 -10.14 -1.43
CA ARG A 43 -8.35 -10.75 -0.40
C ARG A 43 -7.58 -11.25 0.82
N ALA A 44 -6.40 -11.84 0.63
CA ALA A 44 -5.57 -12.31 1.74
C ALA A 44 -5.17 -11.17 2.70
N ILE A 45 -4.81 -10.00 2.17
CA ILE A 45 -4.46 -8.82 2.97
C ILE A 45 -5.73 -8.22 3.59
N LEU A 46 -6.82 -8.12 2.81
CA LEU A 46 -8.08 -7.56 3.26
C LEU A 46 -8.69 -8.36 4.43
N ASN A 47 -8.64 -9.69 4.36
CA ASN A 47 -9.13 -10.56 5.44
C ASN A 47 -8.39 -10.27 6.76
N VAL A 48 -7.08 -10.07 6.71
CA VAL A 48 -6.29 -9.69 7.90
C VAL A 48 -6.75 -8.34 8.44
N MET A 49 -6.96 -7.35 7.57
CA MET A 49 -7.48 -6.05 8.00
C MET A 49 -8.84 -6.19 8.70
N VAL A 50 -9.76 -6.97 8.13
CA VAL A 50 -11.09 -7.23 8.71
C VAL A 50 -11.00 -7.96 10.06
N GLN A 51 -10.12 -8.95 10.19
CA GLN A 51 -9.84 -9.63 11.46
C GLN A 51 -9.37 -8.66 12.56
N HIS A 52 -8.73 -7.56 12.18
CA HIS A 52 -8.26 -6.52 13.09
C HIS A 52 -9.17 -5.29 13.14
N GLY A 53 -10.45 -5.45 12.78
CA GLY A 53 -11.50 -4.46 13.02
C GLY A 53 -11.62 -3.36 11.96
N PHE A 54 -10.97 -3.52 10.80
CA PHE A 54 -11.23 -2.63 9.66
C PHE A 54 -12.52 -3.04 8.96
N ASP A 55 -13.32 -2.06 8.56
CA ASP A 55 -14.45 -2.29 7.67
C ASP A 55 -13.96 -2.65 6.26
N GLU A 56 -14.52 -3.72 5.68
CA GLU A 56 -14.09 -4.26 4.38
C GLU A 56 -14.29 -3.24 3.26
N GLN A 57 -15.47 -2.60 3.22
CA GLN A 57 -15.86 -1.70 2.14
C GLN A 57 -15.07 -0.39 2.23
N GLU A 58 -14.94 0.16 3.42
CA GLU A 58 -14.20 1.40 3.64
C GLU A 58 -12.71 1.22 3.39
N ALA A 59 -12.10 0.09 3.80
CA ALA A 59 -10.70 -0.20 3.51
C ALA A 59 -10.43 -0.23 2.00
N GLN A 60 -11.31 -0.88 1.23
CA GLN A 60 -11.22 -0.90 -0.24
C GLN A 60 -11.42 0.49 -0.84
N ARG A 61 -12.41 1.25 -0.37
CA ARG A 61 -12.69 2.61 -0.84
C ARG A 61 -11.49 3.53 -0.60
N GLN A 62 -10.92 3.50 0.60
CA GLN A 62 -9.73 4.27 0.94
C GLN A 62 -8.52 3.88 0.11
N TYR A 63 -8.35 2.60 -0.20
CA TYR A 63 -7.26 2.15 -1.08
C TYR A 63 -7.41 2.69 -2.50
N LEU A 64 -8.62 2.66 -3.06
CA LEU A 64 -8.89 3.22 -4.38
C LEU A 64 -8.65 4.73 -4.43
N LEU A 65 -9.11 5.46 -3.42
CA LEU A 65 -8.88 6.90 -3.29
C LEU A 65 -7.38 7.21 -3.16
N TRP A 66 -6.67 6.47 -2.30
CA TRP A 66 -5.23 6.59 -2.14
C TRP A 66 -4.50 6.32 -3.46
N ARG A 67 -4.90 5.29 -4.23
CA ARG A 67 -4.30 4.94 -5.51
C ARG A 67 -4.46 6.07 -6.54
N LYS A 68 -5.67 6.64 -6.66
CA LYS A 68 -5.93 7.81 -7.54
C LYS A 68 -5.06 8.99 -7.15
N TRP A 69 -5.02 9.31 -5.86
CA TRP A 69 -4.18 10.39 -5.33
C TRP A 69 -2.68 10.13 -5.57
N SER A 70 -2.20 8.90 -5.37
CA SER A 70 -0.79 8.54 -5.57
C SER A 70 -0.35 8.70 -7.03
N VAL A 71 -1.21 8.35 -7.98
CA VAL A 71 -0.96 8.57 -9.41
C VAL A 71 -0.91 10.06 -9.74
N GLN A 72 -1.86 10.85 -9.24
CA GLN A 72 -1.85 12.30 -9.43
C GLN A 72 -0.57 12.95 -8.88
N GLN A 73 -0.11 12.53 -7.70
CA GLN A 73 1.15 13.03 -7.12
C GLN A 73 2.38 12.66 -7.95
N LYS A 74 2.41 11.46 -8.54
CA LYS A 74 3.51 11.06 -9.45
C LYS A 74 3.53 11.87 -10.75
N LEU A 75 2.35 12.26 -11.25
CA LEU A 75 2.22 13.10 -12.44
C LEU A 75 2.51 14.57 -12.15
N ALA A 76 2.21 15.05 -10.94
CA ALA A 76 2.46 16.42 -10.51
C ALA A 76 3.89 16.65 -9.98
N ALA A 77 4.63 15.59 -9.66
CA ALA A 77 6.03 15.69 -9.30
C ALA A 77 6.83 16.06 -10.56
N PRO A 78 7.64 17.15 -10.55
CA PRO A 78 8.52 17.45 -11.67
C PRO A 78 9.47 16.27 -11.85
N ALA A 79 9.60 15.79 -13.08
CA ALA A 79 10.65 14.83 -13.45
C ALA A 79 11.97 15.42 -12.97
N THR A 80 12.54 14.83 -11.93
CA THR A 80 13.82 15.28 -11.39
C THR A 80 14.82 15.15 -12.53
N THR A 81 15.26 16.30 -13.05
CA THR A 81 16.23 16.40 -14.12
C THR A 81 17.45 15.59 -13.70
N GLU A 82 17.75 14.54 -14.46
CA GLU A 82 19.06 13.91 -14.51
C GLU A 82 20.09 14.95 -14.98
N GLY A 83 20.51 15.83 -14.06
CA GLY A 83 21.63 16.73 -14.21
C GLY A 83 22.85 16.14 -13.52
N ARG A 84 23.36 15.00 -14.01
CA ARG A 84 24.76 14.65 -13.78
C ARG A 84 25.60 15.67 -14.53
N VAL A 85 26.06 16.71 -13.83
CA VAL A 85 27.18 17.53 -14.27
C VAL A 85 28.30 17.30 -13.26
N ASN A 86 29.22 16.41 -13.60
CA ASN A 86 30.62 16.50 -13.18
C ASN A 86 31.36 17.16 -14.35
N PRO A 87 32.24 18.13 -14.07
CA PRO A 87 33.66 17.80 -14.16
C PRO A 87 34.34 17.74 -12.78
#